data_AF-A0A8H9KFI3-F1
#
_entry.id   AF-A0A8H9KFI3-F1
#
_cell.length_a   1.000
_cell.length_b   1.000
_cell.length_c   1.000
_cell.angle_alpha   90.00
_cell.angle_beta   90.00
_cell.angle_gamma   90.00
#
_symmetry.space_group_name_H-M   'P 1'
#
loop_
_entity.id
_entity.type
_entity.pdbx_description
1 polymer ?
#
loop_
_entity_poly.entity_id
_entity_poly.type
_entity_poly.pdbx_seq_one_letter_code
_entity_poly.pdbx_strand_id
1 'polypeptide(L)'
;MQKIAKQKIATAIEKENNTGMTKVKLAIRNEVNGLPCYEFRLNLGKIGSVRIAFTVYNDLATIYFISTDLQKSTFIAEVQRILA
;
A
#
# COMPACT_ATOMS: atom_id res chain seq x y z
N MET A 1 2.12 19.72 2.65
CA MET A 1 1.85 18.49 3.43
C MET A 1 1.77 17.24 2.54
N GLN A 2 0.90 17.22 1.52
CA GLN A 2 0.71 16.06 0.64
C GLN A 2 1.98 15.60 -0.11
N LYS A 3 2.83 16.53 -0.58
CA LYS A 3 4.08 16.19 -1.30
C LYS A 3 5.05 15.35 -0.46
N ILE A 4 5.19 15.67 0.82
CA ILE A 4 6.10 14.95 1.75
C ILE A 4 5.57 13.53 2.03
N ALA A 5 4.26 13.38 2.21
CA ALA A 5 3.66 12.05 2.41
C ALA A 5 3.84 11.17 1.18
N LYS A 6 3.58 11.69 -0.03
CA LYS A 6 3.80 10.96 -1.29
C LYS A 6 5.25 10.51 -1.45
N GLN A 7 6.21 11.39 -1.18
CA GLN A 7 7.63 11.06 -1.29
C GLN A 7 8.03 9.96 -0.30
N LYS A 8 7.60 10.06 0.96
CA LYS A 8 7.87 9.03 1.97
C LYS A 8 7.25 7.68 1.63
N ILE A 9 6.04 7.68 1.08
CA ILE A 9 5.36 6.47 0.60
C ILE A 9 6.16 5.84 -0.54
N ALA A 10 6.55 6.63 -1.54
CA ALA A 10 7.33 6.16 -2.68
C ALA A 10 8.65 5.52 -2.24
N THR A 11 9.44 6.21 -1.41
CA THR A 11 10.71 5.68 -0.89
C THR A 11 10.52 4.41 -0.06
N ALA A 12 9.42 4.31 0.70
CA ALA A 12 9.15 3.12 1.49
C ALA A 12 8.77 1.93 0.61
N ILE A 13 7.93 2.13 -0.41
CA ILE A 13 7.55 1.07 -1.36
C ILE A 13 8.75 0.62 -2.19
N GLU A 14 9.57 1.55 -2.67
CA GLU A 14 10.81 1.26 -3.39
C GLU A 14 11.76 0.41 -2.54
N LYS A 15 11.93 0.76 -1.26
CA LYS A 15 12.72 -0.05 -0.33
C LYS A 15 12.17 -1.46 -0.17
N GLU A 16 10.85 -1.60 0.00
CA GLU A 16 10.24 -2.93 0.13
C GLU A 16 10.39 -3.73 -1.16
N ASN A 17 10.23 -3.11 -2.33
CA ASN A 17 10.48 -3.77 -3.62
C ASN A 17 11.92 -4.29 -3.73
N ASN A 18 12.90 -3.48 -3.35
CA ASN A 18 14.32 -3.84 -3.38
C ASN A 18 14.73 -4.87 -2.31
N THR A 19 13.92 -5.05 -1.27
CA THR A 19 14.20 -5.98 -0.15
C THR A 19 13.31 -7.22 -0.16
N GLY A 20 12.53 -7.44 -1.22
CA GLY A 20 11.67 -8.62 -1.36
C GLY A 20 10.38 -8.56 -0.54
N MET A 21 9.82 -7.37 -0.34
CA MET A 21 8.47 -7.14 0.20
C MET A 21 8.24 -7.66 1.63
N THR A 22 9.29 -7.70 2.46
CA THR A 22 9.25 -8.35 3.79
C THR A 22 8.30 -7.69 4.81
N LYS A 23 7.98 -6.40 4.67
CA LYS A 23 7.11 -5.68 5.61
C LYS A 23 5.69 -5.45 5.09
N VAL A 24 5.38 -5.92 3.89
CA VAL A 24 4.04 -5.81 3.30
C VAL A 24 3.30 -7.14 3.40
N LYS A 25 1.99 -7.10 3.28
CA LYS A 25 1.11 -8.28 3.32
C LYS A 25 0.25 -8.31 2.08
N LEU A 26 -0.36 -9.43 1.74
CA LEU A 26 -1.42 -9.43 0.73
C LEU A 26 -2.65 -8.68 1.28
N ALA A 27 -3.13 -7.69 0.53
CA ALA A 27 -4.31 -6.90 0.86
C ALA A 27 -5.58 -7.72 0.64
N ILE A 28 -5.67 -8.36 -0.52
CA ILE A 28 -6.80 -9.21 -0.95
C ILE A 28 -6.27 -10.52 -1.51
N ARG A 29 -7.13 -11.54 -1.54
CA ARG A 29 -6.77 -12.85 -2.11
C ARG A 29 -6.76 -12.85 -3.63
N ASN A 30 -7.60 -12.02 -4.24
CA ASN A 30 -7.70 -11.91 -5.69
C ASN A 30 -6.55 -11.05 -6.22
N GLU A 31 -6.13 -11.35 -7.45
CA GLU A 31 -5.18 -10.52 -8.17
C GLU A 31 -5.87 -9.32 -8.79
N VAL A 32 -5.13 -8.23 -8.94
CA VAL A 32 -5.55 -7.03 -9.67
C VAL A 32 -4.78 -7.00 -10.97
N ASN A 33 -5.45 -7.23 -12.10
CA ASN A 33 -4.82 -7.35 -13.42
C ASN A 33 -3.69 -8.41 -13.47
N GLY A 34 -3.89 -9.56 -12.82
CA GLY A 34 -2.88 -10.63 -12.76
C GLY A 34 -1.71 -10.35 -11.81
N LEU A 35 -1.80 -9.32 -10.98
CA LEU A 35 -0.77 -8.93 -10.02
C LEU A 35 -1.26 -9.09 -8.57
N PRO A 36 -0.41 -9.55 -7.64
CA PRO A 36 -0.74 -9.52 -6.23
C PRO A 36 -0.94 -8.08 -5.73
N CYS A 37 -2.03 -7.85 -5.00
CA CYS A 37 -2.28 -6.58 -4.33
C CYS A 37 -1.78 -6.63 -2.89
N TYR A 38 -0.88 -5.71 -2.53
CA TYR A 38 -0.24 -5.63 -1.23
C TYR A 38 -0.84 -4.54 -0.34
N GLU A 39 -0.85 -4.78 0.96
CA GLU A 39 -1.14 -3.85 2.05
C GLU A 39 0.15 -3.47 2.76
N PHE A 40 0.39 -2.17 2.93
CA PHE A 40 1.50 -1.66 3.72
C PHE A 40 1.04 -0.61 4.72
N ARG A 41 1.24 -0.92 6.01
CA ARG A 41 1.10 0.06 7.09
C ARG A 41 2.43 0.80 7.29
N LEU A 42 2.46 2.07 6.92
CA LEU A 42 3.64 2.93 7.01
C LEU A 42 3.45 3.99 8.10
N ASN A 43 4.46 4.16 8.96
CA ASN A 43 4.51 5.28 9.90
C ASN A 43 5.25 6.46 9.24
N LEU A 44 4.59 7.61 9.11
CA LEU A 44 5.12 8.82 8.49
C LEU A 44 5.71 9.82 9.52
N GLY A 45 5.89 9.38 10.76
CA GLY A 45 6.38 10.19 11.89
C GLY A 45 5.29 11.10 12.42
N LYS A 46 5.56 12.41 12.52
CA LYS A 46 4.61 13.43 13.02
C LYS A 46 3.30 13.54 12.21
N ILE A 47 3.27 12.98 11.00
CA ILE A 47 2.07 12.95 10.14
C ILE A 47 1.09 11.83 10.56
N GLY A 48 1.56 10.83 11.32
CA GLY A 48 0.79 9.66 11.71
C GLY A 48 1.09 8.43 10.84
N SER A 49 0.20 7.44 10.90
CA SER A 49 0.33 6.22 10.08
C SER A 49 -0.63 6.22 8.91
N VAL A 50 -0.22 5.61 7.81
CA VAL A 50 -1.05 5.35 6.63
C VAL A 50 -1.10 3.86 6.34
N ARG A 51 -2.21 3.40 5.78
CA ARG A 51 -2.33 2.10 5.11
C ARG A 51 -2.46 2.34 3.62
N ILE A 52 -1.72 1.55 2.84
CA ILE A 52 -1.59 1.70 1.40
C ILE A 52 -1.89 0.35 0.76
N ALA A 53 -2.72 0.35 -0.29
CA ALA A 53 -2.98 -0.79 -1.15
C ALA A 53 -2.34 -0.54 -2.51
N PHE A 54 -1.49 -1.44 -2.97
CA PHE A 54 -0.72 -1.25 -4.21
C PHE A 54 -0.35 -2.56 -4.88
N THR A 55 -0.11 -2.53 -6.18
CA THR A 55 0.56 -3.60 -6.95
C THR A 55 1.94 -3.11 -7.38
N VAL A 56 2.82 -4.04 -7.76
CA VAL A 56 4.10 -3.72 -8.39
C VAL A 56 4.27 -4.55 -9.65
N TYR A 57 4.71 -3.89 -10.73
CA TYR A 57 5.06 -4.53 -11.99
C TYR A 57 6.23 -3.78 -12.64
N ASN A 58 7.30 -4.49 -13.01
CA ASN A 58 8.51 -3.90 -13.60
C ASN A 58 9.00 -2.65 -12.81
N ASP A 59 9.15 -2.81 -11.49
CA ASP A 59 9.56 -1.76 -10.54
C ASP A 59 8.64 -0.53 -10.46
N LEU A 60 7.50 -0.55 -11.15
CA LEU A 60 6.46 0.47 -11.06
C LEU A 60 5.40 0.05 -10.04
N ALA A 61 5.27 0.83 -8.98
CA ALA A 61 4.20 0.66 -8.00
C ALA A 61 2.94 1.44 -8.40
N THR A 62 1.81 0.75 -8.51
CA THR A 62 0.49 1.37 -8.71
C THR A 62 -0.25 1.39 -7.39
N ILE A 63 -0.56 2.59 -6.88
CA ILE A 63 -1.30 2.75 -5.62
C ILE A 63 -2.79 2.90 -5.92
N TYR A 64 -3.61 2.03 -5.32
CA TYR A 64 -5.07 2.03 -5.50
C TYR A 64 -5.80 2.73 -4.35
N PHE A 65 -5.29 2.60 -3.13
CA PHE A 65 -5.98 3.12 -1.96
C PHE A 65 -5.01 3.56 -0.87
N ILE A 66 -5.30 4.70 -0.24
CA ILE A 66 -4.55 5.23 0.90
C ILE A 66 -5.56 5.69 1.96
N SER A 67 -5.35 5.29 3.20
CA SER A 67 -6.12 5.78 4.34
C SER A 67 -5.23 6.02 5.55
N THR A 68 -5.57 7.02 6.37
CA THR A 68 -4.87 7.37 7.63
C THR A 68 -5.56 6.82 8.87
N ASP A 69 -6.79 6.35 8.73
CA ASP A 69 -7.76 6.18 9.82
C ASP A 69 -8.43 4.79 9.83
N LEU A 70 -8.40 4.06 8.72
CA LEU A 70 -9.01 2.75 8.64
C LEU A 70 -8.16 1.68 9.36
N GLN A 71 -8.84 0.92 10.20
CA GLN A 71 -8.29 -0.30 10.78
C GLN A 71 -8.15 -1.39 9.70
N LYS A 72 -7.32 -2.40 9.98
CA LYS A 72 -6.93 -3.41 8.97
C LYS A 72 -8.13 -4.09 8.30
N SER A 73 -9.12 -4.54 9.08
CA SER A 73 -10.29 -5.25 8.55
C SER A 73 -11.11 -4.37 7.62
N THR A 74 -11.44 -3.14 8.05
CA THR A 74 -12.18 -2.17 7.24
C THR A 74 -11.39 -1.77 5.99
N PHE A 75 -10.09 -1.54 6.13
CA PHE A 75 -9.22 -1.22 5.00
C PHE A 75 -9.25 -2.32 3.93
N ILE A 76 -9.10 -3.59 4.32
CA ILE A 76 -9.14 -4.73 3.39
C ILE A 76 -10.51 -4.86 2.74
N ALA A 77 -11.60 -4.69 3.50
CA ALA A 77 -12.95 -4.74 2.97
C ALA A 77 -13.19 -3.67 1.90
N GLU A 78 -12.72 -2.43 2.13
CA GLU A 78 -12.83 -1.35 1.14
C GLU A 78 -11.97 -1.62 -0.10
N VAL A 79 -10.73 -2.09 0.08
CA VAL A 79 -9.87 -2.46 -1.05
C VAL A 79 -10.53 -3.54 -1.90
N GLN A 80 -11.10 -4.56 -1.26
CA GLN A 80 -11.80 -5.62 -1.96
C GLN A 80 -13.04 -5.11 -2.69
N ARG A 81 -13.83 -4.22 -2.08
CA ARG A 81 -15.02 -3.62 -2.70
C ARG A 81 -14.68 -2.77 -3.94
N ILE A 82 -13.50 -2.15 -3.98
CA ILE A 82 -13.09 -1.24 -5.06
C ILE A 82 -12.40 -2.01 -6.21
N LEU A 83 -11.70 -3.10 -5.90
CA LEU A 83 -10.81 -3.79 -6.85
C LEU A 83 -11.26 -5.20 -7.27
N ALA A 84 -12.30 -5.76 -6.64
CA ALA A 84 -12.89 -7.06 -6.98
C ALA A 84 -14.35 -6.88 -7.42
#